data_AF-A0A7N2LRR3-F1
#
_entry.id   AF-A0A7N2LRR3-F1
#
_cell.length_a   1.000
_cell.length_b   1.000
_cell.length_c   1.000
_cell.angle_alpha   90.00
_cell.angle_beta   90.00
_cell.angle_gamma   90.00
#
_symmetry.space_group_name_H-M   'P 1'
#
loop_
_entity.id
_entity.type
_entity.pdbx_description
1 polymer ?
#
loop_
_entity_poly.entity_id
_entity_poly.type
_entity_poly.pdbx_seq_one_letter_code
_entity_poly.pdbx_strand_id
1 'polypeptide(L)'
;MFLLPENHTSVSCLKDFQVELGSLKVPIHWVSTCLDPEYFVSSPSFCDRIESLDDWFRILGKKTPIDSFCKDNLNLSNNHCVNCLKAIRITYQNDLMPINHSNAKSCLLLAQLYAAGSVNVHGPESKDVASCIFQLNGPIVNMHYHSFLTKHKYVCRYVILPSAILLVLGAWISFRDWVIMKCKIM
;
A
#
# COMPACT_ATOMS: atom_id res chain seq x y z
N MET A 1 -23.31 -4.86 -3.07
CA MET A 1 -22.45 -6.00 -2.67
C MET A 1 -21.03 -5.65 -3.04
N PHE A 2 -20.05 -6.04 -2.23
CA PHE A 2 -18.63 -5.79 -2.47
C PHE A 2 -17.92 -6.95 -3.19
N LEU A 3 -18.48 -8.15 -3.09
CA LEU A 3 -17.99 -9.38 -3.71
C LEU A 3 -19.02 -9.97 -4.66
N LEU A 4 -18.54 -10.84 -5.53
CA LEU A 4 -19.37 -11.58 -6.49
C LEU A 4 -19.99 -12.81 -5.82
N PRO A 5 -21.23 -13.17 -6.20
CA PRO A 5 -21.97 -14.24 -5.53
C PRO A 5 -21.36 -15.62 -5.81
N GLU A 6 -20.81 -15.83 -7.01
CA GLU A 6 -20.32 -17.13 -7.45
C GLU A 6 -19.03 -17.03 -8.27
N ASN A 7 -18.25 -18.11 -8.25
CA ASN A 7 -17.00 -18.22 -8.99
C ASN A 7 -17.19 -18.05 -10.51
N HIS A 8 -18.27 -18.61 -11.07
CA HIS A 8 -18.55 -18.48 -12.50
C HIS A 8 -18.72 -17.01 -12.91
N THR A 9 -19.32 -16.18 -12.04
CA THR A 9 -19.48 -14.74 -12.27
C THR A 9 -18.13 -14.03 -12.23
N SER A 10 -17.28 -14.39 -11.26
CA SER A 10 -15.90 -13.87 -11.15
C SER A 10 -15.07 -14.18 -12.39
N VAL A 11 -15.10 -15.42 -12.86
CA VAL A 11 -14.41 -15.84 -14.08
C VAL A 11 -14.91 -15.05 -15.29
N SER A 12 -16.22 -14.84 -15.42
CA SER A 12 -16.79 -14.06 -16.53
C SER A 12 -16.34 -12.59 -16.47
N CYS A 13 -16.42 -11.96 -15.30
CA CYS A 13 -15.99 -10.56 -15.12
C CYS A 13 -14.50 -10.37 -15.41
N LEU A 14 -13.63 -11.29 -14.95
CA LEU A 14 -12.21 -11.23 -15.24
C LEU A 14 -11.91 -11.41 -16.73
N LYS A 15 -12.68 -12.24 -17.42
CA LYS A 15 -12.59 -12.40 -18.88
C LYS A 15 -12.98 -11.10 -19.61
N ASP A 16 -14.04 -10.44 -19.18
CA ASP A 16 -14.45 -9.15 -19.77
C ASP A 16 -13.41 -8.06 -19.48
N PHE A 17 -12.88 -8.01 -18.26
CA PHE A 17 -11.79 -7.10 -17.88
C PHE A 17 -10.52 -7.32 -18.73
N GLN A 18 -10.21 -8.57 -19.05
CA GLN A 18 -9.09 -8.93 -19.91
C GLN A 18 -9.28 -8.44 -21.36
N VAL A 19 -10.52 -8.43 -21.87
CA VAL A 19 -10.84 -7.84 -23.19
C VAL A 19 -10.61 -6.33 -23.17
N GLU A 20 -11.07 -5.64 -22.12
CA GLU A 20 -10.86 -4.19 -21.97
C GLU A 20 -9.38 -3.82 -21.86
N LEU A 21 -8.59 -4.58 -21.10
CA LEU A 21 -7.13 -4.39 -21.03
C LEU A 21 -6.43 -4.62 -22.37
N GLY A 22 -6.94 -5.53 -23.19
CA GLY A 22 -6.47 -5.74 -24.56
C GLY A 22 -6.61 -4.49 -25.43
N SER A 23 -7.69 -3.72 -25.24
CA SER A 23 -7.89 -2.44 -25.94
C SER A 23 -6.83 -1.39 -25.56
N LEU A 24 -6.27 -1.50 -24.35
CA LEU A 24 -5.23 -0.64 -23.80
C LEU A 24 -3.80 -1.14 -24.10
N LYS A 25 -3.65 -2.16 -24.97
CA LYS A 25 -2.38 -2.81 -25.32
C LYS A 25 -1.65 -3.43 -24.12
N VAL A 26 -2.37 -3.78 -23.05
CA VAL A 26 -1.82 -4.53 -21.92
C VAL A 26 -1.81 -6.03 -22.27
N PRO A 27 -0.76 -6.80 -21.91
CA PRO A 27 -0.70 -8.19 -22.29
C PRO A 27 -1.82 -9.02 -21.64
N ILE A 28 -2.54 -9.74 -22.49
CA ILE A 28 -3.77 -10.47 -22.18
C ILE A 28 -3.58 -11.49 -21.05
N HIS A 29 -2.39 -12.06 -20.87
CA HIS A 29 -2.12 -13.08 -19.84
C HIS A 29 -2.08 -12.51 -18.40
N TRP A 30 -1.96 -11.19 -18.22
CA TRP A 30 -1.78 -10.58 -16.90
C TRP A 30 -2.97 -10.81 -15.98
N VAL A 31 -4.19 -10.77 -16.52
CA VAL A 31 -5.40 -11.03 -15.73
C VAL A 31 -5.38 -12.45 -15.20
N SER A 32 -5.19 -13.45 -16.06
CA SER A 32 -5.14 -14.86 -15.66
C SER A 32 -3.96 -15.22 -14.76
N THR A 33 -2.86 -14.47 -14.82
CA THR A 33 -1.65 -14.74 -14.01
C THR A 33 -1.70 -14.04 -12.66
N CYS A 34 -2.28 -12.84 -12.58
CA CYS A 34 -2.24 -12.01 -11.38
C CYS A 34 -3.54 -11.99 -10.59
N LEU A 35 -4.68 -12.24 -11.25
CA LEU A 35 -6.01 -12.18 -10.65
C LEU A 35 -6.60 -13.58 -10.58
N ASP A 36 -6.66 -14.11 -9.36
CA ASP A 36 -7.32 -15.38 -9.10
C ASP A 36 -8.82 -15.13 -8.81
N PRO A 37 -9.74 -15.73 -9.60
CA PRO A 37 -11.17 -15.55 -9.46
C PRO A 37 -11.71 -15.76 -8.04
N GLU A 38 -11.11 -16.66 -7.26
CA GLU A 38 -11.60 -17.01 -5.92
C GLU A 38 -11.49 -15.83 -4.93
N TYR A 39 -10.57 -14.89 -5.16
CA TYR A 39 -10.40 -13.72 -4.30
C TYR A 39 -11.56 -12.70 -4.41
N PHE A 40 -12.37 -12.80 -5.46
CA PHE A 40 -13.46 -11.86 -5.73
C PHE A 40 -14.84 -12.43 -5.38
N VAL A 41 -14.91 -13.68 -4.91
CA VAL A 41 -16.16 -14.36 -4.56
C VAL A 41 -16.43 -14.22 -3.07
N SER A 42 -17.72 -14.13 -2.72
CA SER A 42 -18.19 -14.23 -1.33
C SER A 42 -17.55 -15.44 -0.63
N SER A 43 -16.94 -15.19 0.52
CA SER A 43 -16.28 -16.22 1.32
C SER A 43 -16.52 -15.97 2.80
N PRO A 44 -16.80 -17.01 3.60
CA PRO A 44 -16.95 -16.92 5.05
C PRO A 44 -15.79 -16.24 5.79
N SER A 45 -14.60 -16.22 5.20
CA SER A 45 -13.38 -15.65 5.78
C SER A 45 -13.05 -14.24 5.27
N PHE A 46 -13.87 -13.69 4.37
CA PHE A 46 -13.66 -12.35 3.87
C PHE A 46 -14.14 -11.31 4.88
N CYS A 47 -13.19 -10.76 5.63
CA CYS A 47 -13.39 -9.66 6.59
C CYS A 47 -14.71 -9.74 7.38
N ASP A 48 -14.87 -10.83 8.14
CA ASP A 48 -16.07 -11.11 8.95
C ASP A 48 -17.40 -11.10 8.17
N ARG A 49 -17.37 -11.56 6.92
CA ARG A 49 -18.56 -11.65 6.03
C ARG A 49 -19.23 -10.31 5.76
N ILE A 50 -18.46 -9.22 5.77
CA ILE A 50 -18.97 -7.93 5.29
C ILE A 50 -19.04 -7.98 3.77
N GLU A 51 -20.21 -8.32 3.24
CA GLU A 51 -20.44 -8.55 1.81
C GLU A 51 -21.30 -7.45 1.16
N SER A 52 -21.99 -6.65 1.98
CA SER A 52 -22.92 -5.63 1.53
C SER A 52 -22.74 -4.29 2.25
N LEU A 53 -23.31 -3.23 1.66
CA LEU A 53 -23.35 -1.92 2.32
C LEU A 53 -24.15 -1.96 3.61
N ASP A 54 -25.19 -2.78 3.68
CA ASP A 54 -25.98 -2.95 4.90
C ASP A 54 -25.16 -3.61 6.01
N ASP A 55 -24.32 -4.60 5.68
CA ASP A 55 -23.37 -5.18 6.63
C ASP A 55 -22.36 -4.16 7.12
N TRP A 56 -21.80 -3.38 6.19
CA TRP A 56 -20.89 -2.29 6.53
C TRP A 56 -21.55 -1.30 7.50
N PHE A 57 -22.76 -0.81 7.19
CA PHE A 57 -23.47 0.13 8.06
C PHE A 57 -23.90 -0.47 9.39
N ARG A 58 -24.20 -1.77 9.43
CA ARG A 58 -24.53 -2.48 10.67
C ARG A 58 -23.33 -2.58 11.60
N ILE A 59 -22.14 -2.82 11.05
CA ILE A 59 -20.91 -3.07 11.84
C ILE A 59 -20.15 -1.78 12.14
N LEU A 60 -19.95 -0.91 11.14
CA LEU A 60 -19.15 0.31 11.25
C LEU A 60 -19.98 1.59 11.35
N GLY A 61 -21.25 1.55 10.98
CA GLY A 61 -22.12 2.72 10.90
C GLY A 61 -21.96 3.52 9.60
N LYS A 62 -22.73 4.61 9.49
CA LYS A 62 -22.79 5.48 8.29
C LYS A 62 -21.80 6.65 8.31
N LYS A 63 -21.00 6.77 9.37
CA LYS A 63 -20.06 7.88 9.58
C LYS A 63 -18.73 7.34 10.06
N THR A 64 -17.94 6.87 9.11
CA THR A 64 -16.55 6.46 9.30
C THR A 64 -15.61 7.60 8.90
N PRO A 65 -14.33 7.54 9.27
CA PRO A 65 -13.30 8.40 8.69
C PRO A 65 -13.31 8.40 7.16
N ILE A 66 -13.55 7.23 6.53
CA ILE A 66 -13.59 7.11 5.06
C ILE A 66 -14.67 8.03 4.47
N ASP A 67 -15.87 8.05 5.06
CA ASP A 67 -16.99 8.90 4.62
C ASP A 67 -16.66 10.40 4.64
N SER A 68 -15.73 10.81 5.52
CA SER A 68 -15.34 12.20 5.69
C SER A 68 -14.23 12.63 4.74
N PHE A 69 -13.30 11.75 4.41
CA PHE A 69 -12.05 12.11 3.72
C PHE A 69 -11.92 11.56 2.29
N CYS A 70 -12.77 10.62 1.89
CA CYS A 70 -12.68 9.97 0.57
C CYS A 70 -13.78 10.41 -0.41
N LYS A 71 -14.61 11.40 -0.06
CA LYS A 71 -15.79 11.78 -0.85
C LYS A 71 -15.45 12.52 -2.15
N ASP A 72 -14.52 13.47 -2.07
CA ASP A 72 -14.21 14.39 -3.18
C ASP A 72 -13.17 13.83 -4.14
N ASN A 73 -12.82 14.60 -5.19
CA ASN A 73 -11.77 14.21 -6.12
C ASN A 73 -10.41 14.02 -5.43
N LEU A 74 -9.80 12.87 -5.65
CA LEU A 74 -8.54 12.43 -5.06
C LEU A 74 -7.35 12.66 -6.00
N ASN A 75 -7.26 13.87 -6.56
CA ASN A 75 -6.10 14.22 -7.38
C ASN A 75 -4.81 14.13 -6.55
N LEU A 76 -3.78 13.48 -7.10
CA LEU A 76 -2.46 13.32 -6.51
C LEU A 76 -1.76 14.66 -6.19
N SER A 77 -2.17 15.77 -6.80
CA SER A 77 -1.59 17.09 -6.55
C SER A 77 -2.08 17.76 -5.26
N ASN A 78 -3.03 17.16 -4.53
CA ASN A 78 -3.57 17.70 -3.28
C ASN A 78 -3.45 16.72 -2.11
N ASN A 79 -3.68 17.21 -0.90
CA ASN A 79 -3.63 16.38 0.31
C ASN A 79 -4.86 15.45 0.47
N HIS A 80 -5.86 15.49 -0.42
CA HIS A 80 -7.07 14.69 -0.28
C HIS A 80 -6.76 13.21 -0.43
N CYS A 81 -5.91 12.83 -1.38
CA CYS A 81 -5.49 11.43 -1.53
C CYS A 81 -4.82 10.91 -0.26
N VAL A 82 -3.88 11.67 0.31
CA VAL A 82 -3.18 11.30 1.56
C VAL A 82 -4.16 11.17 2.73
N ASN A 83 -5.10 12.10 2.85
CA ASN A 83 -6.11 12.07 3.92
C ASN A 83 -7.06 10.87 3.77
N CYS A 84 -7.50 10.57 2.55
CA CYS A 84 -8.33 9.40 2.27
C CYS A 84 -7.57 8.10 2.59
N LEU A 85 -6.33 7.95 2.15
CA LEU A 85 -5.50 6.79 2.47
C LEU A 85 -5.28 6.63 3.98
N LYS A 86 -5.09 7.74 4.70
CA LYS A 86 -5.00 7.74 6.16
C LYS A 86 -6.32 7.30 6.79
N ALA A 87 -7.45 7.77 6.30
CA ALA A 87 -8.77 7.37 6.77
C ALA A 87 -9.03 5.87 6.56
N ILE A 88 -8.73 5.35 5.36
CA ILE A 88 -8.79 3.91 5.04
C ILE A 88 -7.94 3.12 6.04
N ARG A 89 -6.70 3.57 6.28
CA ARG A 89 -5.79 2.88 7.22
C ARG A 89 -6.33 2.88 8.64
N ILE A 90 -6.88 4.00 9.12
CA ILE A 90 -7.46 4.11 10.46
C ILE A 90 -8.65 3.15 10.60
N THR A 91 -9.59 3.18 9.65
CA THR A 91 -10.77 2.29 9.67
C THR A 91 -10.37 0.82 9.57
N TYR A 92 -9.41 0.49 8.69
CA TYR A 92 -8.87 -0.86 8.60
C TYR A 92 -8.26 -1.34 9.92
N GLN A 93 -7.40 -0.54 10.56
CA GLN A 93 -6.68 -0.95 11.77
C GLN A 93 -7.56 -0.99 13.01
N ASN A 94 -8.49 -0.04 13.15
CA ASN A 94 -9.24 0.15 14.39
C ASN A 94 -10.62 -0.49 14.36
N ASP A 95 -11.22 -0.65 13.18
CA ASP A 95 -12.61 -1.10 13.07
C ASP A 95 -12.71 -2.49 12.43
N LEU A 96 -11.91 -2.78 11.39
CA LEU A 96 -11.99 -4.04 10.63
C LEU A 96 -11.07 -5.15 11.15
N MET A 97 -9.81 -4.83 11.44
CA MET A 97 -8.82 -5.80 11.94
C MET A 97 -9.13 -6.41 13.32
N PRO A 98 -9.82 -5.72 14.25
CA PRO A 98 -10.23 -6.34 15.51
C PRO A 98 -11.36 -7.36 15.37
N ILE A 99 -12.01 -7.43 14.21
CA ILE A 99 -13.11 -8.36 13.98
C ILE A 99 -12.56 -9.79 13.79
N ASN A 100 -13.24 -10.78 14.36
CA ASN A 100 -12.80 -12.18 14.29
C ASN A 100 -12.66 -12.65 12.83
N HIS A 101 -11.73 -13.58 12.57
CA HIS A 101 -11.46 -14.12 11.23
C HIS A 101 -11.06 -13.08 10.17
N SER A 102 -10.55 -11.91 10.56
CA SER A 102 -10.06 -10.89 9.62
C SER A 102 -8.81 -11.37 8.85
N ASN A 103 -8.92 -11.55 7.54
CA ASN A 103 -7.75 -11.57 6.67
C ASN A 103 -7.34 -10.13 6.36
N ALA A 104 -6.10 -9.76 6.72
CA ALA A 104 -5.54 -8.43 6.54
C ALA A 104 -5.72 -7.87 5.11
N LYS A 105 -5.49 -8.70 4.08
CA LYS A 105 -5.64 -8.28 2.68
C LYS A 105 -7.10 -8.05 2.32
N SER A 106 -7.97 -8.98 2.71
CA SER A 106 -9.42 -8.90 2.45
C SER A 106 -10.06 -7.69 3.12
N CYS A 107 -9.72 -7.41 4.38
CA CYS A 107 -10.25 -6.25 5.10
C CYS A 107 -9.74 -4.92 4.54
N LEU A 108 -8.47 -4.86 4.14
CA LEU A 108 -7.95 -3.66 3.48
C LEU A 108 -8.65 -3.44 2.13
N LEU A 109 -8.82 -4.51 1.34
CA LEU A 109 -9.52 -4.44 0.06
C LEU A 109 -10.98 -3.99 0.24
N LEU A 110 -11.69 -4.52 1.24
CA LEU A 110 -13.04 -4.09 1.57
C LEU A 110 -13.12 -2.58 1.86
N ALA A 111 -12.20 -2.06 2.69
CA ALA A 111 -12.16 -0.63 2.99
C ALA A 111 -11.88 0.22 1.74
N GLN A 112 -11.01 -0.26 0.85
CA GLN A 112 -10.72 0.40 -0.44
C GLN A 112 -11.92 0.36 -1.39
N LEU A 113 -12.61 -0.78 -1.49
CA LEU A 113 -13.82 -0.93 -2.32
C LEU A 113 -14.95 -0.03 -1.83
N TYR A 114 -15.17 0.06 -0.52
CA TYR A 114 -16.13 0.98 0.08
C TYR A 114 -15.77 2.44 -0.24
N ALA A 115 -14.50 2.82 -0.03
CA ALA A 115 -14.03 4.17 -0.31
C ALA A 115 -14.23 4.56 -1.80
N ALA A 116 -13.80 3.70 -2.72
CA ALA A 116 -13.84 3.98 -4.14
C ALA A 116 -15.26 3.89 -4.72
N GLY A 117 -15.99 2.82 -4.40
CA GLY A 117 -17.25 2.49 -5.04
C GLY A 117 -18.51 3.04 -4.35
N SER A 118 -18.42 3.43 -3.08
CA SER A 118 -19.60 3.87 -2.31
C SER A 118 -19.48 5.30 -1.78
N VAL A 119 -18.28 5.73 -1.39
CA VAL A 119 -18.06 7.06 -0.81
C VAL A 119 -17.63 8.08 -1.86
N ASN A 120 -16.70 7.74 -2.73
CA ASN A 120 -16.16 8.69 -3.70
C ASN A 120 -17.16 9.02 -4.80
N VAL A 121 -17.37 10.31 -5.05
CA VAL A 121 -18.31 10.81 -6.07
C VAL A 121 -17.93 10.44 -7.51
N HIS A 122 -16.64 10.25 -7.80
CA HIS A 122 -16.15 9.93 -9.13
C HIS A 122 -15.98 8.42 -9.36
N GLY A 123 -16.04 7.62 -8.31
CA GLY A 123 -15.97 6.17 -8.43
C GLY A 123 -14.58 5.63 -8.83
N PRO A 124 -14.46 4.30 -8.93
CA PRO A 124 -13.23 3.62 -9.39
C PRO A 124 -12.97 3.79 -10.89
N GLU A 125 -13.91 4.33 -11.68
CA GLU A 125 -13.73 4.62 -13.10
C GLU A 125 -12.81 5.83 -13.32
N SER A 126 -12.75 6.74 -12.36
CA SER A 126 -11.80 7.84 -12.39
C SER A 126 -10.38 7.32 -12.16
N LYS A 127 -9.50 7.55 -13.15
CA LYS A 127 -8.09 7.16 -13.08
C LYS A 127 -7.41 7.69 -11.81
N ASP A 128 -7.66 8.93 -11.43
CA ASP A 128 -7.02 9.54 -10.25
C ASP A 128 -7.48 8.87 -8.95
N VAL A 129 -8.78 8.57 -8.84
CA VAL A 129 -9.36 7.90 -7.67
C VAL A 129 -8.84 6.47 -7.56
N ALA A 130 -8.88 5.71 -8.65
CA ALA A 130 -8.37 4.35 -8.69
C ALA A 130 -6.87 4.30 -8.36
N SER A 131 -6.08 5.17 -8.99
CA SER A 131 -4.65 5.29 -8.73
C SER A 131 -4.34 5.68 -7.29
N CYS A 132 -5.14 6.55 -6.67
CA CYS A 132 -4.98 6.92 -5.28
C CYS A 132 -5.37 5.78 -4.32
N ILE A 133 -6.64 5.35 -4.33
CA ILE A 133 -7.19 4.43 -3.33
C ILE A 133 -6.52 3.05 -3.40
N PHE A 134 -6.30 2.54 -4.61
CA PHE A 134 -5.64 1.25 -4.83
C PHE A 134 -4.12 1.36 -5.00
N GLN A 135 -3.57 2.59 -4.93
CA GLN A 135 -2.12 2.86 -5.00
C GLN A 135 -1.45 2.31 -6.27
N LEU A 136 -2.16 2.35 -7.41
CA LEU A 136 -1.71 1.75 -8.69
C LEU A 136 -0.50 2.46 -9.33
N ASN A 137 -0.26 3.73 -8.99
CA ASN A 137 0.85 4.51 -9.54
C ASN A 137 2.03 4.64 -8.56
N GLY A 138 1.99 3.94 -7.42
CA GLY A 138 3.14 3.86 -6.51
C GLY A 138 4.16 2.83 -7.01
N PRO A 139 5.45 2.93 -6.61
CA PRO A 139 6.30 1.75 -6.65
C PRO A 139 5.56 0.67 -5.87
N ILE A 140 5.34 -0.52 -6.47
CA ILE A 140 4.63 -1.66 -5.88
C ILE A 140 5.07 -1.81 -4.43
N VAL A 141 4.30 -1.22 -3.51
CA VAL A 141 4.62 -1.27 -2.10
C VAL A 141 4.12 -2.62 -1.67
N ASN A 142 5.05 -3.58 -1.75
CA ASN A 142 5.02 -4.76 -0.92
C ASN A 142 4.42 -4.35 0.43
N MET A 143 3.27 -4.94 0.71
CA MET A 143 2.52 -4.81 1.95
C MET A 143 3.31 -5.48 3.08
N HIS A 144 4.57 -5.08 3.30
CA HIS A 144 5.43 -5.36 4.45
C HIS A 144 6.77 -4.59 4.42
N TYR A 145 6.80 -3.27 4.21
CA TYR A 145 8.09 -2.55 4.31
C TYR A 145 7.96 -1.09 4.77
N HIS A 146 7.46 -0.87 5.99
CA HIS A 146 7.55 0.45 6.65
C HIS A 146 8.19 0.38 8.05
N SER A 147 8.94 -0.68 8.35
CA SER A 147 9.70 -0.78 9.62
C SER A 147 11.22 -0.76 9.43
N PHE A 148 11.73 -1.09 8.24
CA PHE A 148 13.17 -1.31 8.06
C PHE A 148 13.96 -0.03 7.72
N LEU A 149 13.39 0.91 6.94
CA LEU A 149 14.14 2.07 6.43
C LEU A 149 14.46 3.13 7.49
N THR A 150 13.64 3.30 8.51
CA THR A 150 13.90 4.25 9.60
C THR A 150 15.01 3.80 10.53
N LYS A 151 15.14 2.48 10.78
CA LYS A 151 16.25 1.95 11.60
C LYS A 151 17.60 2.05 10.89
N HIS A 152 17.67 1.85 9.57
CA HIS A 152 18.94 1.88 8.85
C HIS A 152 19.51 3.29 8.61
N LYS A 153 18.68 4.35 8.58
CA LYS A 153 19.18 5.74 8.50
C LYS A 153 20.00 6.13 9.73
N TYR A 154 19.64 5.64 10.92
CA TYR A 154 20.41 5.89 12.15
C TYR A 154 21.74 5.13 12.17
N VAL A 155 21.74 3.86 11.75
CA VAL A 155 22.97 3.03 11.73
C VAL A 155 24.00 3.58 10.72
N CYS A 156 23.58 3.96 9.51
CA CYS A 156 24.49 4.54 8.52
C CYS A 156 25.07 5.89 8.95
N ARG A 157 24.26 6.75 9.59
CA ARG A 157 24.70 8.11 9.94
C ARG A 157 25.59 8.16 11.17
N TYR A 158 25.34 7.32 12.18
CA TYR A 158 26.01 7.43 13.47
C TYR A 158 27.05 6.34 13.75
N VAL A 159 27.14 5.28 12.94
CA VAL A 159 28.11 4.17 13.17
C VAL A 159 29.12 4.06 12.03
N ILE A 160 28.68 4.17 10.76
CA ILE A 160 29.56 3.95 9.61
C ILE A 160 30.40 5.20 9.28
N LEU A 161 29.80 6.40 9.32
CA LEU A 161 30.54 7.64 9.05
C LEU A 161 31.68 7.93 10.06
N PRO A 162 31.49 7.77 11.39
CA PRO A 162 32.57 8.03 12.35
C PRO A 162 33.72 7.03 12.27
N SER A 163 33.42 5.76 11.98
CA SER A 163 34.45 4.72 11.88
C SER A 163 35.36 4.92 10.67
N ALA A 164 34.83 5.35 9.53
CA ALA A 164 35.64 5.72 8.36
C ALA A 164 36.55 6.93 8.65
N ILE A 165 36.06 7.95 9.36
CA ILE A 165 36.85 9.13 9.74
C ILE A 165 38.01 8.75 10.67
N LEU A 166 37.76 7.88 11.67
CA LEU A 166 38.81 7.42 12.58
C LEU A 166 39.91 6.63 11.87
N LEU A 167 39.56 5.80 10.88
CA LEU A 167 40.55 5.07 10.08
C LEU A 167 41.41 6.00 9.23
N VAL A 168 40.80 7.02 8.60
CA VAL A 168 41.52 8.01 7.80
C VAL A 168 42.44 8.86 8.69
N LEU A 169 41.97 9.31 9.85
CA LEU A 169 42.79 10.05 10.81
C LEU A 169 43.94 9.20 11.36
N GLY A 170 43.67 7.93 11.68
CA GLY A 170 44.71 6.99 12.12
C GLY A 170 45.80 6.80 11.06
N ALA A 171 45.39 6.55 9.81
CA ALA A 171 46.33 6.43 8.69
C ALA A 171 47.13 7.73 8.46
N TRP A 172 46.49 8.90 8.59
CA TRP A 172 47.15 10.18 8.45
C TRP A 172 48.17 10.46 9.56
N ILE A 173 47.85 10.10 10.81
CA ILE A 173 48.78 10.21 11.95
C ILE A 173 49.96 9.25 11.76
N SER A 174 49.71 7.98 11.40
CA SER A 174 50.77 7.02 11.13
C SER A 174 51.68 7.45 9.98
N PHE A 175 51.11 8.02 8.91
CA PHE A 175 51.87 8.59 7.81
C PHE A 175 52.72 9.80 8.26
N ARG A 176 52.13 10.72 9.03
CA ARG A 176 52.84 11.88 9.58
C ARG A 176 54.01 11.45 10.47
N ASP A 177 53.78 10.48 11.37
CA ASP A 177 54.82 9.99 12.27
C ASP A 177 55.92 9.23 11.51
N TRP A 178 55.57 8.47 10.47
CA TRP A 178 56.54 7.86 9.56
C TRP A 178 57.38 8.90 8.83
N VAL A 179 56.76 9.96 8.30
CA VAL A 179 57.47 11.09 7.66
C VAL A 179 58.39 11.79 8.66
N ILE A 180 57.94 12.07 9.88
CA ILE A 180 58.77 12.71 10.92
C ILE A 180 59.97 11.81 11.28
N MET A 181 59.74 10.50 11.42
CA MET A 181 60.80 9.55 11.78
C MET A 181 61.80 9.30 10.65
N LYS A 182 61.36 9.34 9.38
CA LYS A 182 62.21 9.09 8.21
C LYS A 182 62.85 10.34 7.62
N CYS A 183 62.23 11.51 7.72
CA CYS A 183 62.74 12.76 7.18
C CYS A 183 63.50 13.61 8.20
N LYS A 184 63.62 13.17 9.47
CA LYS A 184 64.54 13.78 10.44
C LYS A 184 65.75 12.86 10.66
N ILE A 185 66.57 12.75 9.62
CA ILE A 185 68.05 12.69 9.61
C ILE A 185 68.43 12.91 8.14
N MET A 186 68.60 14.20 7.79
CA MET A 186 69.69 14.78 7.01
C MET A 186 69.54 16.29 7.06
#